data_AF-A0A3N5GU20-F1
#
_entry.id   AF-A0A3N5GU20-F1
#
_cell.length_a   1.000
_cell.length_b   1.000
_cell.length_c   1.000
_cell.angle_alpha   90.00
_cell.angle_beta   90.00
_cell.angle_gamma   90.00
#
_symmetry.space_group_name_H-M   'P 1'
#
loop_
_entity.id
_entity.type
_entity.pdbx_description
1 polymer ?
#
loop_
_entity_poly.entity_id
_entity_poly.type
_entity_poly.pdbx_seq_one_letter_code
_entity_poly.pdbx_strand_id
1 'polypeptide(L)'
;KVMLFVPKLVVALVIVAFGAYFARFVSGAVVAWCNGIGVRDAAFLGRLARIAILVFVALIALDQVEVGGAIVRQSFLVVLAGVVLALALAFGLGARDRAEEMLERWWPRRGDGGGRS
;
A
#
# COMPACT_ATOMS: atom_id res chain seq x y z
N LYS A 1 7.22 31.09 -20.36
CA LYS A 1 6.28 29.99 -20.02
C LYS A 1 6.95 28.71 -19.48
N VAL A 2 8.29 28.66 -19.30
CA VAL A 2 9.00 27.50 -18.70
C VAL A 2 9.23 27.67 -17.18
N MET A 3 9.06 28.89 -16.64
CA MET A 3 9.38 29.21 -15.22
C MET A 3 8.43 28.64 -14.15
N LEU A 4 7.25 28.09 -14.52
CA LEU A 4 6.27 27.56 -13.54
C LEU A 4 6.33 26.04 -13.34
N PHE A 5 7.20 25.36 -14.07
CA PHE A 5 7.33 23.90 -14.02
C PHE A 5 8.30 23.44 -12.92
N VAL A 6 9.41 24.17 -12.79
CA VAL A 6 10.45 23.93 -11.79
C VAL A 6 9.90 23.98 -10.36
N PRO A 7 9.06 24.96 -9.96
CA PRO A 7 8.48 24.99 -8.62
C PRO A 7 7.64 23.74 -8.29
N LYS A 8 6.87 23.25 -9.26
CA LYS A 8 5.97 22.10 -9.06
C LYS A 8 6.73 20.78 -8.94
N LEU A 9 7.78 20.61 -9.75
CA LEU A 9 8.69 19.49 -9.60
C LEU A 9 9.37 19.48 -8.23
N VAL A 10 9.79 20.64 -7.74
CA VAL A 10 10.36 20.78 -6.39
C VAL A 10 9.34 20.41 -5.32
N VAL A 11 8.10 20.90 -5.42
CA VAL A 11 7.03 20.55 -4.47
C VAL A 11 6.71 19.05 -4.49
N ALA A 12 6.59 18.44 -5.66
CA ALA A 12 6.39 16.99 -5.78
C ALA A 12 7.54 16.20 -5.15
N LEU A 13 8.79 16.61 -5.39
CA LEU A 13 9.97 15.99 -4.79
C LEU A 13 9.96 16.11 -3.26
N VAL A 14 9.61 17.29 -2.73
CA VAL A 14 9.48 17.53 -1.29
C VAL A 14 8.40 16.63 -0.69
N ILE A 15 7.24 16.51 -1.33
CA ILE A 15 6.16 15.62 -0.88
C ILE A 15 6.61 14.17 -0.85
N VAL A 16 7.31 13.69 -1.89
CA VAL A 16 7.84 12.32 -1.94
C VAL A 16 8.88 12.10 -0.84
N ALA A 17 9.82 13.02 -0.67
CA ALA A 17 10.87 12.91 0.34
C ALA A 17 10.28 12.91 1.76
N PHE A 18 9.39 13.86 2.05
CA PHE A 18 8.75 13.99 3.35
C PHE A 18 7.81 12.81 3.61
N GLY A 19 7.03 12.40 2.62
CA GLY A 19 6.14 11.26 2.69
C GLY A 19 6.88 9.94 2.88
N ALA A 20 8.03 9.74 2.23
CA ALA A 20 8.87 8.55 2.44
C ALA A 20 9.48 8.52 3.84
N TYR A 21 9.92 9.66 4.35
CA TYR A 21 10.41 9.80 5.72
C TYR A 21 9.29 9.49 6.73
N PHE A 22 8.13 10.10 6.55
CA PHE A 22 6.93 9.87 7.36
C PHE A 22 6.48 8.40 7.32
N ALA A 23 6.49 7.77 6.13
CA ALA A 23 6.15 6.35 5.98
C ALA A 23 7.10 5.44 6.77
N ARG A 24 8.39 5.75 6.83
CA ARG A 24 9.36 5.00 7.65
C ARG A 24 9.10 5.20 9.14
N PHE A 25 8.80 6.43 9.56
CA PHE A 25 8.47 6.73 10.95
C PHE A 25 7.22 5.97 11.40
N VAL A 26 6.12 6.05 10.64
CA VAL A 26 4.87 5.34 10.96
C VAL A 26 5.07 3.83 10.94
N SER A 27 5.78 3.30 9.95
CA SER A 27 6.13 1.88 9.88
C SER A 27 6.86 1.41 11.15
N GLY A 28 7.86 2.18 11.62
CA GLY A 28 8.59 1.90 12.85
C GLY A 28 7.69 1.94 14.09
N ALA A 29 6.81 2.94 14.18
CA ALA A 29 5.84 3.06 15.28
C ALA A 29 4.87 1.88 15.32
N VAL A 30 4.36 1.46 14.16
CA VAL A 30 3.47 0.28 14.04
C VAL A 30 4.20 -0.99 14.47
N VAL A 31 5.43 -1.21 14.03
CA VAL A 31 6.23 -2.38 14.43
C VAL A 31 6.48 -2.37 15.94
N ALA A 32 6.88 -1.23 16.50
CA ALA A 32 7.14 -1.09 17.94
C ALA A 32 5.88 -1.40 18.77
N TRP A 33 4.74 -0.87 18.35
CA TRP A 33 3.45 -1.12 19.01
C TRP A 33 3.05 -2.60 18.92
N CYS A 34 3.11 -3.19 17.73
CA CYS A 34 2.78 -4.61 17.50
C CYS A 34 3.70 -5.57 18.26
N ASN A 35 4.99 -5.26 18.37
CA ASN A 35 5.93 -6.02 19.20
C ASN A 35 5.56 -5.94 20.68
N GLY A 36 5.10 -4.78 21.16
CA GLY A 36 4.69 -4.59 22.56
C GLY A 36 3.45 -5.41 22.95
N ILE A 37 2.57 -5.74 21.99
CA ILE A 37 1.36 -6.56 22.21
C ILE A 37 1.52 -8.03 21.77
N GLY A 38 2.74 -8.47 21.42
CA GLY A 38 3.03 -9.86 21.08
C GLY A 38 2.51 -10.32 19.71
N VAL A 39 2.26 -9.41 18.77
CA VAL A 39 1.81 -9.77 17.41
C VAL A 39 2.97 -10.45 16.66
N ARG A 40 2.73 -11.70 16.26
CA ARG A 40 3.72 -12.58 15.62
C ARG A 40 4.31 -12.03 14.31
N ASP A 41 3.55 -11.19 13.61
CA ASP A 41 3.91 -10.62 12.30
C ASP A 41 3.99 -9.09 12.30
N ALA A 42 4.51 -8.48 13.38
CA ALA A 42 4.67 -7.03 13.51
C ALA A 42 5.41 -6.39 12.32
N ALA A 43 6.43 -7.06 11.79
CA ALA A 43 7.20 -6.61 10.63
C ALA A 43 6.37 -6.55 9.34
N PHE A 44 5.40 -7.46 9.17
CA PHE A 44 4.49 -7.46 8.02
C PHE A 44 3.53 -6.27 8.09
N LEU A 45 2.91 -6.02 9.25
CA LEU A 45 2.03 -4.87 9.45
C LEU A 45 2.76 -3.54 9.22
N GLY A 46 3.97 -3.41 9.74
CA GLY A 46 4.80 -2.23 9.50
C GLY A 46 5.11 -2.02 8.03
N ARG A 47 5.41 -3.10 7.28
CA ARG A 47 5.65 -3.02 5.84
C ARG A 47 4.39 -2.65 5.07
N LEU A 48 3.24 -3.21 5.44
CA LEU A 48 1.95 -2.89 4.85
C LEU A 48 1.61 -1.40 5.02
N ALA A 49 1.75 -0.88 6.24
CA ALA A 49 1.55 0.53 6.56
C ALA A 49 2.48 1.44 5.73
N ARG A 50 3.76 1.06 5.61
CA ARG A 50 4.73 1.80 4.78
C ARG A 50 4.31 1.85 3.32
N ILE A 51 3.90 0.71 2.75
CA ILE A 51 3.48 0.62 1.34
C ILE A 51 2.22 1.46 1.13
N ALA A 52 1.24 1.39 2.01
CA ALA A 52 0.01 2.19 1.93
C ALA A 52 0.30 3.69 1.90
N ILE A 53 1.17 4.18 2.80
CA ILE A 53 1.55 5.59 2.85
C ILE A 53 2.32 5.99 1.58
N LEU A 54 3.26 5.17 1.11
CA LEU A 54 4.01 5.46 -0.12
C LEU A 54 3.11 5.56 -1.35
N VAL A 55 2.13 4.67 -1.48
CA VAL A 55 1.13 4.74 -2.57
C VAL A 55 0.36 6.04 -2.49
N PHE A 56 -0.12 6.44 -1.30
CA PHE A 56 -0.84 7.68 -1.11
C PHE A 56 0.00 8.93 -1.45
N VAL A 57 1.24 8.96 -0.97
CA VAL A 57 2.21 10.02 -1.27
C VAL A 57 2.50 10.11 -2.77
N ALA A 58 2.62 8.97 -3.45
CA ALA A 58 2.83 8.93 -4.89
C ALA A 58 1.65 9.56 -5.64
N LEU A 59 0.40 9.29 -5.23
CA LEU A 59 -0.78 9.91 -5.84
C LEU A 59 -0.77 11.44 -5.70
N ILE A 60 -0.45 11.95 -4.50
CA ILE A 60 -0.37 13.41 -4.25
C ILE A 60 0.76 14.03 -5.07
N ALA A 61 1.93 13.39 -5.11
CA ALA A 61 3.08 13.90 -5.86
C ALA A 61 2.77 13.97 -7.36
N LEU A 62 2.02 13.00 -7.89
CA LEU A 62 1.65 12.96 -9.31
C LEU A 62 0.61 14.02 -9.67
N ASP A 63 -0.29 14.39 -8.76
CA ASP A 63 -1.21 15.51 -8.96
C ASP A 63 -0.46 16.85 -9.13
N GLN A 64 0.63 17.02 -8.37
CA GLN A 64 1.45 18.24 -8.44
C GLN A 64 2.30 18.35 -9.70
N VAL A 65 2.61 17.22 -10.35
CA VAL A 65 3.43 17.19 -11.57
C VAL A 65 2.58 17.64 -12.76
N GLU A 66 2.53 18.96 -12.97
CA GLU A 66 1.75 19.58 -14.03
C GLU A 66 2.45 19.53 -15.41
N VAL A 67 2.81 18.33 -15.85
CA VAL A 67 3.51 18.10 -17.11
C VAL A 67 2.58 18.19 -18.30
N GLY A 68 2.74 19.23 -19.14
CA GLY A 68 2.21 19.24 -20.50
C GLY A 68 0.76 19.70 -20.70
N GLY A 69 0.10 20.20 -19.65
CA GLY A 69 -1.30 20.65 -19.70
C GLY A 69 -2.30 19.57 -19.27
N ALA A 70 -3.57 19.96 -19.13
CA ALA A 70 -4.58 19.13 -18.47
C ALA A 70 -4.80 17.75 -19.12
N ILE A 71 -4.67 17.67 -20.43
CA ILE A 71 -4.87 16.43 -21.20
C ILE A 71 -3.75 15.42 -20.91
N VAL A 72 -2.49 15.86 -20.95
CA VAL A 72 -1.33 14.97 -20.71
C VAL A 72 -1.34 14.44 -19.28
N ARG A 73 -1.63 15.32 -18.31
CA ARG A 73 -1.83 14.94 -16.90
C ARG A 73 -2.93 13.89 -16.76
N GLN A 74 -4.09 14.11 -17.38
CA GLN A 74 -5.22 13.18 -17.25
C GLN A 74 -4.90 11.81 -17.85
N SER A 75 -4.26 11.76 -19.02
CA SER A 75 -3.81 10.50 -19.61
C SER A 75 -2.82 9.76 -18.73
N PHE A 76 -1.85 10.48 -18.13
CA PHE A 76 -0.87 9.88 -17.22
C PHE A 76 -1.54 9.35 -15.95
N LEU A 77 -2.45 10.12 -15.34
CA LEU A 77 -3.22 9.68 -14.17
C LEU A 77 -4.08 8.46 -14.47
N VAL A 78 -4.70 8.38 -15.65
CA VAL A 78 -5.50 7.20 -16.06
C VAL A 78 -4.61 5.96 -16.22
N VAL A 79 -3.45 6.08 -16.89
CA VAL A 79 -2.51 4.96 -17.05
C VAL A 79 -1.99 4.51 -15.68
N LEU A 80 -1.59 5.45 -14.83
CA LEU A 80 -1.15 5.15 -13.47
C LEU A 80 -2.25 4.49 -12.66
N ALA A 81 -3.47 5.02 -12.69
CA ALA A 81 -4.62 4.43 -12.00
C ALA A 81 -4.86 3.00 -12.48
N GLY A 82 -4.73 2.74 -13.78
CA GLY A 82 -4.79 1.38 -14.34
C GLY A 82 -3.70 0.45 -13.78
N VAL A 83 -2.46 0.92 -13.68
CA VAL A 83 -1.35 0.15 -13.08
C VAL A 83 -1.59 -0.11 -11.60
N VAL A 84 -2.00 0.91 -10.84
CA VAL A 84 -2.33 0.79 -9.41
C VAL A 84 -3.49 -0.19 -9.21
N LEU A 85 -4.51 -0.12 -10.04
CA LEU A 85 -5.65 -1.03 -10.01
C LEU A 85 -5.23 -2.47 -10.33
N ALA A 86 -4.38 -2.68 -11.34
CA ALA A 86 -3.85 -4.00 -11.68
C ALA A 86 -3.03 -4.58 -10.52
N LEU A 87 -2.17 -3.78 -9.89
CA LEU A 87 -1.43 -4.18 -8.70
C LEU A 87 -2.37 -4.49 -7.54
N ALA A 88 -3.37 -3.64 -7.27
CA ALA A 88 -4.35 -3.87 -6.21
C ALA A 88 -5.13 -5.18 -6.41
N LEU A 89 -5.51 -5.51 -7.65
CA LEU A 89 -6.13 -6.78 -8.00
C LEU A 89 -5.16 -7.96 -7.82
N ALA A 90 -3.91 -7.84 -8.25
CA ALA A 90 -2.89 -8.88 -8.07
C ALA A 90 -2.60 -9.14 -6.58
N PHE A 91 -2.51 -8.08 -5.76
CA PHE A 91 -2.40 -8.19 -4.31
C PHE A 91 -3.67 -8.76 -3.68
N GLY A 92 -4.86 -8.35 -4.13
CA GLY A 92 -6.14 -8.86 -3.62
C GLY A 92 -6.33 -10.35 -3.92
N LEU A 93 -6.03 -10.78 -5.15
CA LEU A 93 -6.06 -12.18 -5.56
C LEU A 93 -4.95 -13.00 -4.89
N GLY A 94 -3.72 -12.47 -4.81
CA GLY A 94 -2.59 -13.14 -4.17
C GLY A 94 -2.69 -13.23 -2.64
N ALA A 95 -3.51 -12.39 -2.01
CA ALA A 95 -3.81 -12.49 -0.58
C ALA A 95 -4.82 -13.61 -0.27
N ARG A 96 -5.53 -14.16 -1.26
CA ARG A 96 -6.55 -15.19 -1.08
C ARG A 96 -5.97 -16.47 -0.46
N ASP A 97 -4.80 -16.92 -0.92
CA ASP A 97 -4.15 -18.14 -0.42
C ASP A 97 -3.83 -18.01 1.08
N ARG A 98 -3.38 -16.82 1.51
CA ARG A 98 -3.12 -16.52 2.93
C ARG A 98 -4.40 -16.38 3.75
N ALA A 99 -5.49 -15.92 3.14
CA ALA A 99 -6.80 -15.88 3.79
C ALA A 99 -7.37 -17.29 4.00
N GLU A 100 -7.11 -18.22 3.07
CA GLU A 100 -7.56 -19.61 3.14
C GLU A 100 -6.88 -20.37 4.29
N GLU A 101 -5.55 -20.28 4.40
CA GLU A 101 -4.80 -20.84 5.55
C GLU A 101 -5.28 -20.29 6.91
N MET A 102 -5.67 -19.01 6.94
CA MET A 102 -6.13 -18.37 8.16
C MET A 102 -7.57 -18.78 8.52
N LEU A 103 -8.43 -19.01 7.53
CA LEU A 103 -9.77 -19.57 7.71
C LEU A 103 -9.73 -21.02 8.18
N GLU A 104 -8.86 -21.86 7.63
CA GLU A 104 -8.70 -23.26 8.03
C GLU A 104 -8.26 -23.40 9.50
N ARG A 105 -7.38 -22.49 9.96
CA ARG A 105 -6.99 -22.42 11.38
C ARG A 105 -8.14 -22.06 12.31
N TRP A 106 -9.07 -21.22 11.87
CA TRP A 106 -10.20 -20.76 12.68
C TRP A 106 -11.40 -21.71 12.61
N TRP A 107 -11.56 -22.44 11.51
CA TRP A 107 -12.62 -23.42 11.31
C TRP A 107 -12.05 -24.82 11.03
N PRO A 108 -11.39 -25.46 12.02
CA PRO A 108 -11.02 -26.86 11.86
C PRO A 108 -12.31 -27.65 11.68
N ARG A 109 -12.49 -28.21 10.48
CA ARG A 109 -13.58 -29.15 10.19
C ARG A 109 -13.53 -30.23 11.27
N ARG A 110 -14.48 -30.20 12.21
CA ARG A 110 -14.81 -31.35 13.04
C ARG A 110 -15.33 -32.43 12.10
N GLY A 111 -14.42 -33.26 11.61
CA GLY A 111 -14.75 -34.59 11.14
C GLY A 111 -15.19 -35.37 12.37
N ASP A 112 -16.49 -35.36 12.65
CA ASP A 112 -17.09 -36.26 13.60
C ASP A 112 -16.96 -37.67 13.02
N GLY A 113 -15.96 -38.40 13.51
CA GLY A 113 -15.77 -39.81 13.25
C GLY A 113 -16.88 -40.59 13.94
N GLY A 114 -18.01 -40.72 13.24
CA GLY A 114 -19.10 -41.61 13.61
C GLY A 114 -18.65 -43.07 13.60
N GLY A 115 -18.24 -43.53 14.78
CA GLY A 115 -18.57 -44.82 15.38
C GLY A 115 -18.57 -46.05 14.47
N ARG A 116 -17.48 -46.82 14.57
CA ARG A 116 -17.51 -48.27 14.39
C ARG A 116 -18.40 -48.87 15.49
N SER A 117 -19.42 -49.62 15.11
CA SER A 117 -19.98 -50.74 15.87
C SER A 117 -20.61 -51.71 14.89
#